data_AF-I2GYS1-F1
#
_entry.id   AF-I2GYS1-F1
#
_cell.length_a   1.000
_cell.length_b   1.000
_cell.length_c   1.000
_cell.angle_alpha   90.00
_cell.angle_beta   90.00
_cell.angle_gamma   90.00
#
_symmetry.space_group_name_H-M   'P 1'
#
loop_
_entity.id
_entity.type
_entity.pdbx_description
1 polymer ?
#
loop_
_entity_poly.entity_id
_entity_poly.type
_entity_poly.pdbx_seq_one_letter_code
_entity_poly.pdbx_strand_id
1 'polypeptide(L)'
;MSFENNNTFTEANNAFNGTFNETFNNDNYSNTNGTAFDDTKLEDSIMAVSVYTPLIYVGILLISLMVFGSQYRKNQVKKLAKLKSIFDEQEAKDLYFELKTLNESGETKIHDKVLKAALLNRGSEAIRRSLKLKELAPQVEINYKTGSVGEDYWQRYQNEVKLIELEFKETLQEAELLQPGWSQMFVVVAKEICFNQALARRYQSILKRKEVAIEKWDLKLDNDGKLIEN
;
A
#
# COMPACT_ATOMS: atom_id res chain seq x y z
N MET A 1 55.26 23.08 -27.37
CA MET A 1 53.84 23.47 -27.45
C MET A 1 53.03 22.31 -26.90
N SER A 2 52.58 22.32 -25.64
CA SER A 2 52.43 23.45 -24.69
C SER A 2 51.43 24.50 -25.22
N PHE A 3 50.38 24.91 -24.51
CA PHE A 3 50.20 24.93 -23.05
C PHE A 3 48.76 24.54 -22.61
N GLU A 4 48.67 24.04 -21.37
CA GLU A 4 47.83 24.50 -20.23
C GLU A 4 46.73 25.56 -20.47
N ASN A 5 45.61 25.66 -19.72
CA ASN A 5 44.95 24.87 -18.64
C ASN A 5 43.43 25.25 -18.68
N ASN A 6 42.49 25.09 -17.72
CA ASN A 6 42.46 24.79 -16.28
C ASN A 6 41.06 24.26 -15.85
N ASN A 7 40.77 24.15 -14.54
CA ASN A 7 39.45 23.95 -13.90
C ASN A 7 38.81 22.56 -14.17
N THR A 8 38.99 21.48 -13.40
CA THR A 8 39.06 21.23 -11.94
C THR A 8 37.75 21.46 -11.16
N PHE A 9 36.87 20.46 -11.10
CA PHE A 9 35.98 20.21 -9.94
C PHE A 9 35.43 18.77 -9.90
N THR A 10 36.12 17.83 -9.23
CA THR A 10 35.54 16.57 -8.69
C THR A 10 36.51 15.88 -7.72
N GLU A 11 36.57 16.35 -6.47
CA GLU A 11 37.08 15.57 -5.33
C GLU A 11 36.19 15.84 -4.11
N ALA A 12 35.37 14.84 -3.71
CA ALA A 12 34.48 14.95 -2.55
C ALA A 12 33.98 13.56 -2.07
N ASN A 13 34.86 12.57 -1.93
CA ASN A 13 34.51 11.23 -1.42
C ASN A 13 35.63 10.62 -0.57
N ASN A 14 35.90 11.20 0.61
CA ASN A 14 36.46 10.54 1.82
C ASN A 14 36.78 11.59 2.92
N ALA A 15 35.78 12.01 3.70
CA ALA A 15 36.00 12.91 4.86
C ALA A 15 34.87 12.86 5.91
N PHE A 16 34.62 11.70 6.53
CA PHE A 16 33.83 11.64 7.78
C PHE A 16 34.51 10.76 8.83
N ASN A 17 35.60 11.27 9.39
CA ASN A 17 36.20 10.74 10.63
C ASN A 17 36.89 11.88 11.40
N GLY A 18 36.09 12.84 11.86
CA GLY A 18 36.57 14.00 12.61
C GLY A 18 36.71 13.68 14.09
N THR A 19 37.93 13.35 14.53
CA THR A 19 38.24 13.13 15.95
C THR A 19 38.07 14.45 16.73
N PHE A 20 37.05 14.51 17.58
CA PHE A 20 36.80 15.64 18.46
C PHE A 20 37.81 15.62 19.60
N ASN A 21 38.71 16.61 19.66
CA ASN A 21 39.86 16.63 20.57
C ASN A 21 40.01 18.01 21.23
N GLU A 22 39.04 18.39 22.06
CA GLU A 22 39.09 19.63 22.84
C GLU A 22 39.99 19.46 24.08
N THR A 23 41.06 20.24 24.13
CA THR A 23 41.97 20.33 25.28
C THR A 23 41.36 21.22 26.34
N PHE A 24 40.83 20.64 27.41
CA PHE A 24 40.35 21.39 28.58
C PHE A 24 41.53 21.94 29.39
N ASN A 25 41.79 23.25 29.26
CA ASN A 25 42.69 23.96 30.17
C ASN A 25 42.10 24.00 31.58
N ASN A 26 42.94 23.73 32.58
CA ASN A 26 42.58 23.75 33.99
C ASN A 26 42.97 25.10 34.63
N ASP A 27 42.15 26.13 34.42
CA ASP A 27 42.34 27.46 35.02
C ASP A 27 41.91 27.45 36.49
N ASN A 28 42.87 27.12 37.35
CA ASN A 28 42.68 26.82 38.76
C ASN A 28 42.56 28.09 39.63
N TYR A 29 41.36 28.69 39.70
CA TYR A 29 41.09 29.90 40.47
C TYR A 29 40.83 29.61 41.97
N SER A 30 41.90 29.63 42.77
CA SER A 30 41.88 29.42 44.21
C SER A 30 41.47 30.68 45.01
N ASN A 31 40.16 30.89 45.19
CA ASN A 31 39.64 31.90 46.12
C ASN A 31 39.62 31.40 47.58
N THR A 32 40.74 31.54 48.29
CA THR A 32 40.86 31.18 49.72
C THR A 32 40.31 32.28 50.63
N ASN A 33 39.04 32.17 51.04
CA ASN A 33 38.47 32.94 52.15
C ASN A 33 38.21 32.00 53.33
N GLY A 34 39.11 31.99 54.31
CA GLY A 34 39.03 31.13 55.48
C GLY A 34 38.30 31.76 56.66
N THR A 35 37.32 31.06 57.21
CA THR A 35 36.86 31.20 58.60
C THR A 35 36.71 29.81 59.20
N ALA A 36 37.50 29.47 60.21
CA ALA A 36 37.50 28.15 60.82
C ALA A 36 36.39 28.02 61.88
N PHE A 37 35.61 26.94 61.84
CA PHE A 37 34.76 26.51 62.95
C PHE A 37 34.63 24.98 63.02
N ASP A 38 35.15 24.46 64.12
CA ASP A 38 34.76 23.27 64.91
C ASP A 38 34.59 21.87 64.26
N ASP A 39 35.21 20.87 64.91
CA ASP A 39 35.14 19.44 64.56
C ASP A 39 33.78 18.83 64.97
N THR A 40 32.77 18.99 64.12
CA THR A 40 31.53 18.21 64.24
C THR A 40 31.34 17.26 63.06
N LYS A 41 31.25 15.96 63.36
CA LYS A 41 31.00 14.91 62.39
C LYS A 41 29.69 15.16 61.65
N LEU A 42 29.77 15.46 60.37
CA LEU A 42 28.66 15.26 59.44
C LEU A 42 28.95 13.99 58.65
N GLU A 43 27.97 13.10 58.60
CA GLU A 43 28.01 11.94 57.71
C GLU A 43 27.83 12.46 56.29
N ASP A 44 28.95 12.61 55.56
CA ASP A 44 28.95 12.68 54.10
C ASP A 44 28.48 11.32 53.57
N SER A 45 27.16 11.12 53.64
CA SER A 45 26.43 10.22 52.78
C SER A 45 26.56 10.75 51.35
N ILE A 46 27.73 10.47 50.76
CA ILE A 46 27.91 10.39 49.32
C ILE A 46 26.95 9.31 48.81
N MET A 47 25.68 9.71 48.66
CA MET A 47 24.57 8.90 48.19
C MET A 47 24.99 8.34 46.85
N ALA A 48 25.49 7.09 46.88
CA ALA A 48 26.10 6.47 45.73
C ALA A 48 25.07 6.53 44.61
N VAL A 49 25.37 7.32 43.57
CA VAL A 49 24.47 7.54 42.43
C VAL A 49 24.37 6.20 41.71
N SER A 50 23.41 5.42 42.17
CA SER A 50 23.43 3.98 41.98
C SER A 50 23.30 3.67 40.50
N VAL A 51 23.83 2.53 40.06
CA VAL A 51 23.78 2.12 38.64
C VAL A 51 22.33 2.08 38.13
N TYR A 52 21.34 1.92 39.03
CA TYR A 52 19.92 2.04 38.73
C TYR A 52 19.50 3.42 38.20
N THR A 53 20.13 4.53 38.62
CA THR A 53 19.74 5.88 38.21
C THR A 53 19.88 6.11 36.69
N PRO A 54 21.05 5.89 36.04
CA PRO A 54 21.15 5.97 34.58
C PRO A 54 20.33 4.88 33.86
N LEU A 55 20.18 3.69 34.45
CA LEU A 55 19.34 2.63 33.87
C LEU A 55 17.85 3.02 33.84
N ILE A 56 17.34 3.69 34.88
CA ILE A 56 15.97 4.21 34.95
C ILE A 56 15.77 5.32 33.91
N TYR A 57 16.74 6.23 33.76
CA TYR A 57 16.69 7.27 32.73
C TYR A 57 16.58 6.68 31.31
N VAL A 58 17.45 5.71 30.97
CA VAL A 58 17.38 4.99 29.69
C VAL A 58 16.05 4.22 29.55
N GLY A 59 15.55 3.59 30.62
CA GLY A 59 14.25 2.92 30.64
C GLY A 59 13.09 3.85 30.31
N ILE A 60 13.04 5.04 30.90
CA ILE A 60 12.01 6.06 30.64
C ILE A 60 12.10 6.57 29.20
N LEU A 61 13.31 6.79 28.67
CA LEU A 61 13.50 7.16 27.26
C LEU A 61 13.02 6.05 26.30
N LEU A 62 13.36 4.79 26.57
CA LEU A 62 12.91 3.66 25.75
C LEU A 62 11.38 3.48 25.81
N ILE A 63 10.76 3.59 26.98
CA ILE A 63 9.31 3.47 27.14
C ILE A 63 8.58 4.62 26.41
N SER A 64 9.03 5.86 26.59
CA SER A 64 8.42 7.02 25.92
C SER A 64 8.59 6.99 24.39
N LEU A 65 9.76 6.58 23.90
CA LEU A 65 10.02 6.36 22.47
C LEU A 65 9.16 5.21 21.91
N MET A 66 9.03 4.09 22.64
CA MET A 66 8.20 2.95 22.26
C MET A 66 6.71 3.31 22.17
N VAL A 67 6.20 4.09 23.13
CA VAL A 67 4.82 4.61 23.13
C VAL A 67 4.60 5.60 21.98
N PHE A 68 5.49 6.58 21.81
CA PHE A 68 5.37 7.59 20.76
C PHE A 68 5.46 6.96 19.36
N GLY A 69 6.48 6.13 19.10
CA GLY A 69 6.65 5.43 17.83
C GLY A 69 5.49 4.48 17.51
N SER A 70 4.97 3.76 18.51
CA SER A 70 3.78 2.92 18.35
C SER A 70 2.54 3.73 18.00
N GLN A 71 2.33 4.88 18.67
CA GLN A 71 1.16 5.73 18.42
C GLN A 71 1.25 6.47 17.09
N TYR A 72 2.44 6.93 16.70
CA TYR A 72 2.71 7.51 15.39
C TYR A 72 2.44 6.49 14.28
N ARG A 73 2.97 5.26 14.41
CA ARG A 73 2.71 4.17 13.43
C ARG A 73 1.22 3.80 13.36
N LYS A 74 0.52 3.71 14.50
CA LYS A 74 -0.94 3.50 14.53
C LYS A 74 -1.68 4.61 13.80
N ASN A 75 -1.29 5.87 13.98
CA ASN A 75 -1.93 7.01 13.32
C ASN A 75 -1.64 7.06 11.81
N GLN A 76 -0.42 6.70 11.37
CA GLN A 76 -0.12 6.58 9.94
C GLN A 76 -0.89 5.42 9.28
N VAL A 77 -0.98 4.25 9.93
CA VAL A 77 -1.82 3.14 9.44
C VAL A 77 -3.30 3.53 9.38
N LYS A 78 -3.82 4.30 10.35
CA LYS A 78 -5.19 4.85 10.30
C LYS A 78 -5.41 5.86 9.19
N LYS A 79 -4.39 6.65 8.81
CA LYS A 79 -4.46 7.50 7.61
C LYS A 79 -4.55 6.65 6.36
N LEU A 80 -3.61 5.71 6.18
CA LEU A 80 -3.57 4.79 5.04
C LEU A 80 -4.90 4.04 4.84
N ALA A 81 -5.46 3.50 5.93
CA ALA A 81 -6.75 2.79 5.93
C ALA A 81 -7.98 3.69 5.67
N LYS A 82 -7.84 5.02 5.65
CA LYS A 82 -8.92 5.96 5.34
C LYS A 82 -8.97 6.34 3.84
N LEU A 83 -7.95 6.02 3.04
CA LEU A 83 -8.03 6.29 1.59
C LEU A 83 -9.07 5.34 0.96
N LYS A 84 -10.05 5.92 0.24
CA LYS A 84 -11.08 5.16 -0.52
C LYS A 84 -10.39 4.15 -1.44
N SER A 85 -10.96 2.97 -1.68
CA SER A 85 -10.45 2.06 -2.72
C SER A 85 -10.38 2.74 -4.10
N ILE A 86 -9.45 2.32 -4.97
CA ILE A 86 -9.35 2.82 -6.36
C ILE A 86 -10.49 2.25 -7.21
N PHE A 87 -10.96 1.05 -6.88
CA PHE A 87 -12.13 0.46 -7.50
C PHE A 87 -13.38 0.75 -6.67
N ASP A 88 -14.53 0.69 -7.34
CA ASP A 88 -15.81 0.60 -6.67
C ASP A 88 -16.05 -0.84 -6.17
N GLU A 89 -17.14 -0.99 -5.42
CA GLU A 89 -17.53 -2.18 -4.65
C GLU A 89 -17.64 -3.45 -5.51
N GLN A 90 -17.73 -4.63 -4.89
CA GLN A 90 -17.45 -5.90 -5.55
C GLN A 90 -18.67 -6.79 -5.61
N GLU A 91 -19.67 -6.39 -6.39
CA GLU A 91 -20.91 -7.15 -6.67
C GLU A 91 -20.68 -8.67 -6.76
N ALA A 92 -19.67 -9.14 -7.51
CA ALA A 92 -19.36 -10.56 -7.67
C ALA A 92 -18.76 -11.27 -6.42
N LYS A 93 -18.11 -10.52 -5.52
CA LYS A 93 -17.61 -10.99 -4.22
C LYS A 93 -18.70 -10.92 -3.15
N ASP A 94 -19.46 -9.84 -3.14
CA ASP A 94 -20.49 -9.56 -2.15
C ASP A 94 -21.67 -10.53 -2.35
N LEU A 95 -22.09 -10.78 -3.61
CA LEU A 95 -23.01 -11.86 -3.99
C LEU A 95 -22.47 -13.26 -3.62
N TYR A 96 -21.17 -13.49 -3.71
CA TYR A 96 -20.58 -14.78 -3.31
C TYR A 96 -20.70 -14.98 -1.79
N PHE A 97 -20.44 -13.93 -0.99
CA PHE A 97 -20.62 -14.01 0.46
C PHE A 97 -22.09 -14.09 0.87
N GLU A 98 -23.01 -13.42 0.17
CA GLU A 98 -24.46 -13.59 0.37
C GLU A 98 -24.90 -15.05 0.11
N LEU A 99 -24.51 -15.63 -1.02
CA LEU A 99 -24.79 -17.04 -1.33
C LEU A 99 -24.14 -18.00 -0.32
N LYS A 100 -22.98 -17.65 0.24
CA LYS A 100 -22.30 -18.44 1.26
C LYS A 100 -23.03 -18.37 2.61
N THR A 101 -23.39 -17.18 3.08
CA THR A 101 -24.12 -17.01 4.36
C THR A 101 -25.52 -17.61 4.29
N LEU A 102 -26.25 -17.47 3.17
CA LEU A 102 -27.54 -18.16 2.97
C LEU A 102 -27.42 -19.69 3.05
N ASN A 103 -26.34 -20.25 2.53
CA ASN A 103 -26.06 -21.69 2.60
C ASN A 103 -25.65 -22.14 4.01
N GLU A 104 -24.91 -21.31 4.75
CA GLU A 104 -24.51 -21.56 6.15
C GLU A 104 -25.70 -21.41 7.13
N SER A 105 -26.61 -20.46 6.89
CA SER A 105 -27.83 -20.24 7.68
C SER A 105 -28.90 -21.32 7.50
N GLY A 106 -28.81 -22.12 6.43
CA GLY A 106 -29.67 -23.29 6.21
C GLY A 106 -31.11 -22.99 5.74
N GLU A 107 -31.51 -21.72 5.66
CA GLU A 107 -32.84 -21.29 5.17
C GLU A 107 -33.10 -21.74 3.73
N THR A 108 -32.07 -21.70 2.88
CA THR A 108 -32.12 -22.18 1.50
C THR A 108 -30.92 -23.07 1.17
N LYS A 109 -31.18 -24.33 0.79
CA LYS A 109 -30.13 -25.25 0.31
C LYS A 109 -29.68 -24.87 -1.10
N ILE A 110 -28.61 -24.09 -1.19
CA ILE A 110 -27.98 -23.72 -2.46
C ILE A 110 -27.21 -24.92 -3.02
N HIS A 111 -27.34 -25.17 -4.33
CA HIS A 111 -26.65 -26.28 -4.97
C HIS A 111 -25.17 -25.96 -5.22
N ASP A 112 -24.24 -26.86 -4.86
CA ASP A 112 -22.76 -26.73 -5.01
C ASP A 112 -22.30 -26.05 -6.31
N LYS A 113 -22.77 -26.53 -7.48
CA LYS A 113 -22.52 -25.90 -8.81
C LYS A 113 -22.77 -24.38 -8.86
N VAL A 114 -23.77 -23.85 -8.14
CA VAL A 114 -24.08 -22.41 -8.08
C VAL A 114 -23.01 -21.68 -7.26
N LEU A 115 -22.61 -22.22 -6.11
CA LEU A 115 -21.55 -21.67 -5.27
C LEU A 115 -20.19 -21.68 -6.00
N LYS A 116 -19.89 -22.77 -6.73
CA LYS A 116 -18.70 -22.87 -7.61
C LYS A 116 -18.75 -21.89 -8.78
N ALA A 117 -19.90 -21.69 -9.41
CA ALA A 117 -20.08 -20.68 -10.46
C ALA A 117 -19.93 -19.24 -9.93
N ALA A 118 -20.43 -18.96 -8.73
CA ALA A 118 -20.27 -17.67 -8.05
C ALA A 118 -18.80 -17.39 -7.70
N LEU A 119 -18.07 -18.37 -7.14
CA LEU A 119 -16.64 -18.23 -6.89
C LEU A 119 -15.84 -18.01 -8.18
N LEU A 120 -16.20 -18.72 -9.26
CA LEU A 120 -15.56 -18.58 -10.57
C LEU A 120 -15.80 -17.18 -11.17
N ASN A 121 -16.98 -16.58 -10.94
CA ASN A 121 -17.26 -15.19 -11.29
C ASN A 121 -16.38 -14.22 -10.49
N ARG A 122 -16.35 -14.36 -9.14
CA ARG A 122 -15.47 -13.57 -8.24
C ARG A 122 -14.00 -13.65 -8.67
N GLY A 123 -13.50 -14.86 -8.93
CA GLY A 123 -12.13 -15.10 -9.42
C GLY A 123 -11.85 -14.44 -10.77
N SER A 124 -12.79 -14.51 -11.72
CA SER A 124 -12.65 -13.85 -13.03
C SER A 124 -12.60 -12.32 -12.91
N GLU A 125 -13.36 -11.73 -11.98
CA GLU A 125 -13.36 -10.29 -11.71
C GLU A 125 -12.10 -9.85 -10.93
N ALA A 126 -11.56 -10.67 -10.03
CA ALA A 126 -10.27 -10.44 -9.39
C ALA A 126 -9.11 -10.46 -10.41
N ILE A 127 -9.11 -11.44 -11.34
CA ILE A 127 -8.16 -11.48 -12.47
C ILE A 127 -8.31 -10.23 -13.34
N ARG A 128 -9.54 -9.81 -13.67
CA ARG A 128 -9.82 -8.59 -14.44
C ARG A 128 -9.24 -7.34 -13.77
N ARG A 129 -9.41 -7.19 -12.45
CA ARG A 129 -8.86 -6.09 -11.66
C ARG A 129 -7.33 -6.14 -11.62
N SER A 130 -6.74 -7.32 -11.39
CA SER A 130 -5.27 -7.52 -11.37
C SER A 130 -4.60 -7.19 -12.71
N LEU A 131 -5.18 -7.66 -13.82
CA LEU A 131 -4.69 -7.37 -15.17
C LEU A 131 -4.73 -5.87 -15.48
N LYS A 132 -5.85 -5.19 -15.15
CA LYS A 132 -6.00 -3.75 -15.35
C LYS A 132 -5.00 -2.94 -14.53
N LEU A 133 -4.69 -3.33 -13.28
CA LEU A 133 -3.63 -2.67 -12.51
C LEU A 133 -2.25 -2.88 -13.16
N LYS A 134 -1.94 -4.10 -13.61
CA LYS A 134 -0.64 -4.43 -14.23
C LYS A 134 -0.44 -3.71 -15.58
N GLU A 135 -1.52 -3.48 -16.34
CA GLU A 135 -1.53 -2.62 -17.54
C GLU A 135 -1.28 -1.13 -17.21
N LEU A 136 -1.89 -0.63 -16.12
CA LEU A 136 -1.78 0.78 -15.69
C LEU A 136 -0.45 1.13 -14.99
N ALA A 137 0.23 0.14 -14.41
CA ALA A 137 1.42 0.31 -13.58
C ALA A 137 2.48 1.30 -14.15
N PRO A 138 2.97 1.15 -15.39
CA PRO A 138 3.98 2.06 -15.92
C PRO A 138 3.44 3.49 -16.16
N GLN A 139 2.15 3.67 -16.46
CA GLN A 139 1.59 5.03 -16.62
C GLN A 139 1.43 5.73 -15.26
N VAL A 140 1.03 4.99 -14.21
CA VAL A 140 0.99 5.54 -12.84
C VAL A 140 2.39 5.90 -12.36
N GLU A 141 3.39 5.06 -12.62
CA GLU A 141 4.79 5.33 -12.26
C GLU A 141 5.36 6.57 -12.97
N ILE A 142 5.06 6.75 -14.27
CA ILE A 142 5.43 7.97 -15.01
C ILE A 142 4.76 9.20 -14.41
N ASN A 143 3.44 9.18 -14.22
CA ASN A 143 2.67 10.32 -13.69
C ASN A 143 3.10 10.71 -12.25
N TYR A 144 3.55 9.73 -11.45
CA TYR A 144 4.15 9.97 -10.13
C TYR A 144 5.54 10.65 -10.27
N LYS A 145 6.42 10.15 -11.15
CA LYS A 145 7.74 10.78 -11.42
C LYS A 145 7.64 12.20 -11.99
N THR A 146 6.59 12.50 -12.76
CA THR A 146 6.30 13.86 -13.26
C THR A 146 5.68 14.77 -12.19
N GLY A 147 5.36 14.26 -10.99
CA GLY A 147 4.73 15.03 -9.92
C GLY A 147 3.25 15.38 -10.18
N SER A 148 2.65 14.84 -11.23
CA SER A 148 1.23 15.05 -11.57
C SER A 148 0.28 14.22 -10.69
N VAL A 149 0.82 13.27 -9.93
CA VAL A 149 0.09 12.39 -9.00
C VAL A 149 0.76 12.48 -7.62
N GLY A 150 -0.03 12.86 -6.61
CA GLY A 150 0.47 12.99 -5.24
C GLY A 150 0.73 11.64 -4.56
N GLU A 151 1.65 11.65 -3.58
CA GLU A 151 2.12 10.46 -2.84
C GLU A 151 0.98 9.66 -2.19
N ASP A 152 -0.06 10.32 -1.67
CA ASP A 152 -1.27 9.66 -1.14
C ASP A 152 -1.89 8.70 -2.17
N TYR A 153 -1.97 9.09 -3.45
CA TYR A 153 -2.50 8.23 -4.52
C TYR A 153 -1.52 7.10 -4.88
N TRP A 154 -0.22 7.35 -4.86
CA TRP A 154 0.78 6.31 -5.10
C TRP A 154 0.75 5.23 -4.01
N GLN A 155 0.70 5.62 -2.74
CA GLN A 155 0.54 4.69 -1.61
C GLN A 155 -0.78 3.92 -1.68
N ARG A 156 -1.88 4.58 -2.04
CA ARG A 156 -3.18 3.95 -2.32
C ARG A 156 -3.09 2.90 -3.42
N TYR A 157 -2.46 3.22 -4.55
CA TYR A 157 -2.24 2.29 -5.66
C TYR A 157 -1.42 1.06 -5.23
N GLN A 158 -0.33 1.28 -4.49
CA GLN A 158 0.51 0.21 -3.94
C GLN A 158 -0.21 -0.67 -2.89
N ASN A 159 -1.24 -0.15 -2.23
CA ASN A 159 -2.11 -0.91 -1.35
C ASN A 159 -3.14 -1.75 -2.14
N GLU A 160 -3.76 -1.17 -3.16
CA GLU A 160 -4.77 -1.81 -4.03
C GLU A 160 -4.21 -3.01 -4.80
N VAL A 161 -2.99 -2.91 -5.33
CA VAL A 161 -2.29 -4.05 -5.95
C VAL A 161 -2.23 -5.24 -4.98
N LYS A 162 -1.82 -4.99 -3.73
CA LYS A 162 -1.68 -6.02 -2.70
C LYS A 162 -3.03 -6.56 -2.23
N LEU A 163 -4.05 -5.71 -2.15
CA LEU A 163 -5.41 -6.10 -1.77
C LEU A 163 -6.00 -7.09 -2.79
N ILE A 164 -5.84 -6.82 -4.08
CA ILE A 164 -6.34 -7.68 -5.16
C ILE A 164 -5.51 -8.97 -5.30
N GLU A 165 -4.21 -8.92 -5.04
CA GLU A 165 -3.38 -10.14 -4.99
C GLU A 165 -3.72 -11.02 -3.76
N LEU A 166 -4.10 -10.41 -2.64
CA LEU A 166 -4.62 -11.11 -1.46
C LEU A 166 -6.00 -11.72 -1.72
N GLU A 167 -6.96 -10.96 -2.27
CA GLU A 167 -8.29 -11.47 -2.65
C GLU A 167 -8.19 -12.62 -3.66
N PHE A 168 -7.32 -12.50 -4.67
CA PHE A 168 -7.09 -13.56 -5.63
C PHE A 168 -6.57 -14.83 -4.93
N LYS A 169 -5.60 -14.70 -4.01
CA LYS A 169 -5.11 -15.82 -3.19
C LYS A 169 -6.22 -16.43 -2.32
N GLU A 170 -7.11 -15.64 -1.74
CA GLU A 170 -8.29 -16.15 -1.02
C GLU A 170 -9.19 -16.98 -1.94
N THR A 171 -9.48 -16.53 -3.17
CA THR A 171 -10.30 -17.31 -4.12
C THR A 171 -9.65 -18.66 -4.49
N LEU A 172 -8.32 -18.74 -4.50
CA LEU A 172 -7.60 -20.01 -4.75
C LEU A 172 -7.68 -20.96 -3.54
N GLN A 173 -7.53 -20.43 -2.32
CA GLN A 173 -7.70 -21.20 -1.09
C GLN A 173 -9.16 -21.70 -0.97
N GLU A 174 -10.13 -20.87 -1.33
CA GLU A 174 -11.55 -21.20 -1.27
C GLU A 174 -11.97 -22.18 -2.38
N ALA A 175 -11.35 -22.11 -3.57
CA ALA A 175 -11.52 -23.13 -4.62
C ALA A 175 -10.98 -24.50 -4.18
N GLU A 176 -9.83 -24.54 -3.50
CA GLU A 176 -9.24 -25.79 -2.98
C GLU A 176 -10.09 -26.40 -1.85
N LEU A 177 -10.72 -25.57 -1.00
CA LEU A 177 -11.70 -26.01 0.01
C LEU A 177 -12.98 -26.57 -0.62
N LEU A 178 -13.45 -26.02 -1.74
CA LEU A 178 -14.63 -26.47 -2.48
C LEU A 178 -14.39 -27.75 -3.28
N GLN A 179 -13.16 -27.97 -3.75
CA GLN A 179 -12.76 -29.18 -4.45
C GLN A 179 -11.22 -29.32 -4.47
N PRO A 180 -10.64 -30.35 -3.82
CA PRO A 180 -9.20 -30.60 -3.86
C PRO A 180 -8.66 -30.74 -5.30
N GLY A 181 -7.51 -30.12 -5.57
CA GLY A 181 -6.86 -30.06 -6.87
C GLY A 181 -7.51 -29.10 -7.89
N TRP A 182 -8.63 -28.45 -7.57
CA TRP A 182 -9.31 -27.57 -8.53
C TRP A 182 -8.59 -26.24 -8.73
N SER A 183 -7.82 -25.76 -7.75
CA SER A 183 -7.16 -24.44 -7.75
C SER A 183 -6.30 -24.15 -8.99
N GLN A 184 -5.62 -25.14 -9.56
CA GLN A 184 -4.82 -24.96 -10.79
C GLN A 184 -5.68 -24.71 -12.03
N MET A 185 -6.73 -25.53 -12.22
CA MET A 185 -7.67 -25.39 -13.34
C MET A 185 -8.52 -24.11 -13.20
N PHE A 186 -8.88 -23.75 -11.97
CA PHE A 186 -9.64 -22.54 -11.65
C PHE A 186 -8.99 -21.27 -12.22
N VAL A 187 -7.66 -21.12 -12.12
CA VAL A 187 -6.94 -19.95 -12.68
C VAL A 187 -7.11 -19.84 -14.20
N VAL A 188 -7.01 -20.97 -14.91
CA VAL A 188 -7.12 -21.01 -16.39
C VAL A 188 -8.54 -20.64 -16.80
N VAL A 189 -9.54 -21.32 -16.25
CA VAL A 189 -10.95 -21.11 -16.61
C VAL A 189 -11.44 -19.72 -16.19
N ALA A 190 -11.04 -19.20 -15.03
CA ALA A 190 -11.39 -17.84 -14.59
C ALA A 190 -10.78 -16.76 -15.50
N LYS A 191 -9.56 -16.99 -16.02
CA LYS A 191 -8.90 -16.10 -16.99
C LYS A 191 -9.62 -16.13 -18.35
N GLU A 192 -10.00 -17.30 -18.83
CA GLU A 192 -10.79 -17.45 -20.07
C GLU A 192 -12.17 -16.78 -19.95
N ILE A 193 -12.86 -16.97 -18.83
CA ILE A 193 -14.14 -16.30 -18.53
C ILE A 193 -13.97 -14.78 -18.47
N CYS A 194 -12.91 -14.27 -17.82
CA CYS A 194 -12.60 -12.84 -17.80
C CYS A 194 -12.50 -12.26 -19.23
N PHE A 195 -11.77 -12.93 -20.13
CA PHE A 195 -11.65 -12.48 -21.52
C PHE A 195 -12.96 -12.64 -22.30
N ASN A 196 -13.69 -13.74 -22.14
CA ASN A 196 -14.99 -13.94 -22.80
C ASN A 196 -16.02 -12.87 -22.35
N GLN A 197 -16.12 -12.61 -21.05
CA GLN A 197 -16.94 -11.51 -20.52
C GLN A 197 -16.51 -10.16 -21.09
N ALA A 198 -15.21 -9.87 -21.18
CA ALA A 198 -14.70 -8.63 -21.77
C ALA A 198 -15.09 -8.49 -23.25
N LEU A 199 -14.96 -9.57 -24.04
CA LEU A 199 -15.37 -9.61 -25.45
C LEU A 199 -16.88 -9.43 -25.60
N ALA A 200 -17.70 -10.13 -24.80
CA ALA A 200 -19.15 -9.98 -24.80
C ALA A 200 -19.60 -8.55 -24.43
N ARG A 201 -19.02 -7.97 -23.37
CA ARG A 201 -19.22 -6.56 -22.96
C ARG A 201 -18.87 -5.60 -24.11
N ARG A 202 -17.79 -5.86 -24.85
CA ARG A 202 -17.39 -5.06 -26.03
C ARG A 202 -18.33 -5.27 -27.22
N TYR A 203 -18.77 -6.49 -27.51
CA TYR A 203 -19.70 -6.80 -28.60
C TYR A 203 -21.04 -6.08 -28.41
N GLN A 204 -21.66 -6.21 -27.23
CA GLN A 204 -22.91 -5.50 -26.90
C GLN A 204 -22.74 -3.97 -26.98
N SER A 205 -21.56 -3.45 -26.63
CA SER A 205 -21.25 -2.01 -26.79
C SER A 205 -21.18 -1.53 -28.25
N ILE A 206 -21.04 -2.43 -29.24
CA ILE A 206 -21.06 -2.06 -30.67
C ILE A 206 -22.50 -1.82 -31.12
N LEU A 207 -23.43 -2.70 -30.74
CA LEU A 207 -24.86 -2.56 -31.05
C LEU A 207 -25.43 -1.24 -30.49
N LYS A 208 -25.19 -0.96 -29.20
CA LYS A 208 -25.60 0.31 -28.59
C LYS A 208 -24.91 1.54 -29.21
N ARG A 209 -23.66 1.41 -29.68
CA ARG A 209 -22.97 2.52 -30.39
C ARG A 209 -23.52 2.75 -31.79
N LYS A 210 -24.05 1.73 -32.47
CA LYS A 210 -24.78 1.89 -33.74
C LYS A 210 -26.00 2.78 -33.52
N GLU A 211 -26.83 2.46 -32.53
CA GLU A 211 -28.04 3.24 -32.19
C GLU A 211 -27.71 4.72 -31.89
N VAL A 212 -26.72 4.97 -31.02
CA VAL A 212 -26.28 6.34 -30.68
C VAL A 212 -25.67 7.08 -31.87
N ALA A 213 -25.03 6.38 -32.82
CA ALA A 213 -24.50 7.01 -34.04
C ALA A 213 -25.60 7.37 -35.04
N ILE A 214 -26.68 6.56 -35.11
CA ILE A 214 -27.86 6.84 -35.94
C ILE A 214 -28.57 8.10 -35.43
N GLU A 215 -28.84 8.16 -34.14
CA GLU A 215 -29.46 9.32 -33.47
C GLU A 215 -28.60 10.58 -33.61
N LYS A 216 -27.28 10.48 -33.37
CA LYS A 216 -26.38 11.65 -33.37
C LYS A 216 -26.09 12.23 -34.75
N TRP A 217 -26.31 11.49 -35.83
CA TRP A 217 -26.03 11.89 -37.21
C TRP A 217 -27.29 11.87 -38.11
N ASP A 218 -28.49 11.80 -37.53
CA ASP A 218 -29.80 11.77 -38.22
C ASP A 218 -29.86 10.75 -39.39
N LEU A 219 -29.20 9.60 -39.24
CA LEU A 219 -29.04 8.64 -40.34
C LEU A 219 -30.33 7.86 -40.62
N LYS A 220 -30.97 8.16 -41.74
CA LYS A 220 -31.99 7.29 -42.33
C LYS A 220 -31.31 6.05 -42.92
N LEU A 221 -31.44 4.92 -42.24
CA LEU A 221 -30.98 3.62 -42.73
C LEU A 221 -32.18 2.77 -43.14
N ASP A 222 -32.08 2.12 -44.29
CA ASP A 222 -32.98 1.04 -44.68
C ASP A 222 -32.65 -0.24 -43.89
N ASN A 223 -33.55 -1.21 -43.92
CA ASN A 223 -33.41 -2.53 -43.28
C ASN A 223 -32.19 -3.31 -43.80
N ASP A 224 -31.80 -3.06 -45.05
CA ASP A 224 -30.56 -3.53 -45.69
C ASP A 224 -29.26 -2.91 -45.10
N GLY A 225 -29.37 -1.92 -44.20
CA GLY A 225 -28.23 -1.20 -43.63
C GLY A 225 -27.60 -0.16 -44.57
N LYS A 226 -28.26 0.17 -45.68
CA LYS A 226 -27.86 1.24 -46.61
C LYS A 226 -28.36 2.60 -46.11
N LEU A 227 -27.59 3.65 -46.35
CA LEU A 227 -28.06 5.02 -46.15
C LEU A 227 -29.10 5.37 -47.21
N ILE A 228 -30.21 5.99 -46.77
CA ILE A 228 -31.21 6.60 -47.63
C ILE A 228 -30.79 8.06 -47.81
N GLU A 229 -30.17 8.37 -48.94
CA GLU A 229 -29.98 9.75 -49.40
C GLU A 229 -31.36 10.40 -49.65
N ASN A 230 -31.49 11.71 -49.37
CA ASN A 230 -32.74 12.46 -49.56
C ASN A 230 -32.87 12.99 -51.00
#